data_AF-G3GXK8-F1
#
_entry.id   AF-G3GXK8-F1
#
_cell.length_a   1.000
_cell.length_b   1.000
_cell.length_c   1.000
_cell.angle_alpha   90.00
_cell.angle_beta   90.00
_cell.angle_gamma   90.00
#
_symmetry.space_group_name_H-M   'P 1'
#
loop_
_entity.id
_entity.type
_entity.pdbx_description
1 polymer ?
#
loop_
_entity_poly.entity_id
_entity_poly.type
_entity_poly.pdbx_seq_one_letter_code
_entity_poly.pdbx_strand_id
1 'polypeptide(L)'
;MDDKDVCTNVARIFSKLTSYRDCCAALASYSRCYALFLSLLNKYQKEQDLVIRIVFILGNLTAKNNQARELFSRERGSIETLLTLFQNYQLDQHSPRLGFPGARPPAEAEDVLVKLTRVLANIAIHPRIGPVLAANPRVVGLLLTTLESNSLGDCEELVINTTAAINNLSFYQVKNSILQHKKLALKAPCE
;
A
#
# COMPACT_ATOMS: atom_id res chain seq x y z
N MET A 1 26.00 -9.60 -14.60
CA MET A 1 25.16 -9.00 -13.55
C MET A 1 23.89 -8.55 -14.26
N ASP A 2 22.76 -9.15 -13.91
CA ASP A 2 21.50 -8.84 -14.59
C ASP A 2 20.99 -7.45 -14.15
N ASP A 3 20.28 -6.73 -15.01
CA ASP A 3 19.71 -5.40 -14.72
C ASP A 3 18.87 -5.43 -13.44
N LYS A 4 18.21 -6.56 -13.20
CA LYS A 4 17.42 -6.84 -11.99
C LYS A 4 18.27 -6.84 -10.72
N ASP A 5 19.45 -7.45 -10.74
CA ASP A 5 20.33 -7.52 -9.57
C ASP A 5 20.82 -6.12 -9.17
N VAL A 6 21.17 -5.32 -10.18
CA VAL A 6 21.57 -3.92 -9.99
C VAL A 6 20.40 -3.12 -9.39
N CYS A 7 19.21 -3.22 -9.97
CA CYS A 7 18.01 -2.53 -9.44
C CYS A 7 17.72 -2.94 -7.99
N THR A 8 17.83 -4.23 -7.69
CA THR A 8 17.58 -4.78 -6.35
C THR A 8 18.59 -4.27 -5.33
N ASN A 9 19.88 -4.25 -5.68
CA ASN A 9 20.93 -3.72 -4.81
C ASN A 9 20.78 -2.21 -4.58
N VAL A 10 20.43 -1.45 -5.61
CA VAL A 10 20.13 -0.02 -5.47
C VAL A 10 18.90 0.20 -4.57
N ALA A 11 17.83 -0.57 -4.74
CA ALA A 11 16.64 -0.51 -3.88
C ALA A 11 16.95 -0.90 -2.42
N ARG A 12 17.88 -1.84 -2.16
CA ARG A 12 18.38 -2.17 -0.82
C ARG A 12 19.02 -0.96 -0.15
N ILE A 13 19.90 -0.27 -0.86
CA ILE A 13 20.58 0.93 -0.37
C ILE A 13 19.56 2.02 -0.05
N PHE A 14 18.65 2.34 -0.98
CA PHE A 14 17.62 3.35 -0.74
C PHE A 14 16.65 2.98 0.38
N SER A 15 16.32 1.69 0.56
CA SER A 15 15.49 1.23 1.68
C SER A 15 16.15 1.57 3.01
N LYS A 16 17.47 1.40 3.13
CA LYS A 16 18.21 1.78 4.34
C LYS A 16 18.33 3.29 4.49
N LEU A 17 18.69 3.99 3.41
CA LEU A 17 18.86 5.45 3.42
C LEU A 17 17.57 6.17 3.80
N THR A 18 16.42 5.77 3.24
CA THR A 18 15.13 6.43 3.53
C THR A 18 14.60 6.21 4.94
N SER A 19 15.20 5.30 5.71
CA SER A 19 14.94 5.21 7.15
C SER A 19 15.58 6.37 7.94
N TYR A 20 16.54 7.07 7.35
CA TYR A 20 17.16 8.27 7.93
C TYR A 20 16.46 9.52 7.39
N ARG A 21 16.07 10.44 8.29
CA ARG A 21 15.25 11.62 7.98
C ARG A 21 15.83 12.46 6.84
N ASP A 22 17.12 12.77 6.90
CA ASP A 22 17.74 13.70 5.94
C ASP A 22 17.88 13.08 4.56
N CYS A 23 18.27 11.82 4.48
CA CYS A 23 18.32 11.07 3.22
C CYS A 23 16.92 10.88 2.62
N CYS A 24 15.91 10.61 3.46
CA CYS A 24 14.52 10.53 3.05
C CYS A 24 14.02 11.85 2.47
N ALA A 25 14.31 12.97 3.15
CA ALA A 25 13.97 14.31 2.68
C ALA A 25 14.68 14.66 1.36
N ALA A 26 15.97 14.35 1.25
CA ALA A 26 16.75 14.56 0.03
C ALA A 26 16.14 13.78 -1.15
N LEU A 27 15.83 12.49 -0.97
CA LEU A 27 15.21 11.69 -2.04
C LEU A 27 13.79 12.17 -2.38
N ALA A 28 12.98 12.53 -1.38
CA ALA A 28 11.63 13.07 -1.59
C ALA A 28 11.62 14.39 -2.37
N SER A 29 12.68 15.19 -2.25
CA SER A 29 12.83 16.44 -3.02
C SER A 29 13.10 16.21 -4.51
N TYR A 30 13.57 15.02 -4.89
CA TYR A 30 13.82 14.66 -6.28
C TYR A 30 12.57 14.04 -6.91
N SER A 31 11.70 14.88 -7.48
CA SER A 31 10.38 14.46 -8.01
C SER A 31 10.43 13.29 -9.00
N ARG A 32 11.49 13.18 -9.81
CA ARG A 32 11.66 12.08 -10.77
C ARG A 32 11.83 10.72 -10.09
N CYS A 33 12.15 10.66 -8.79
CA CYS A 33 12.26 9.39 -8.07
C CYS A 33 10.92 8.62 -8.07
N TYR A 34 9.78 9.32 -7.99
CA TYR A 34 8.47 8.67 -7.97
C TYR A 34 8.18 7.94 -9.29
N ALA A 35 8.41 8.62 -10.43
CA ALA A 35 8.27 8.01 -11.75
C ALA A 35 9.20 6.81 -11.94
N LEU A 36 10.45 6.90 -11.45
CA LEU A 36 11.42 5.80 -11.52
C LEU A 36 11.01 4.59 -10.67
N PHE A 37 10.55 4.82 -9.44
CA PHE A 37 10.09 3.73 -8.58
C PHE A 37 8.84 3.07 -9.15
N LEU A 38 7.90 3.84 -9.70
CA LEU A 38 6.71 3.30 -10.36
C LEU A 38 7.04 2.51 -11.63
N SER A 39 8.01 2.97 -12.44
CA SER A 39 8.42 2.22 -13.63
C SER A 39 9.06 0.87 -13.26
N LEU A 40 9.88 0.84 -12.20
CA LEU A 40 10.45 -0.40 -11.66
C LEU A 40 9.38 -1.34 -11.12
N LEU A 41 8.42 -0.82 -10.35
CA LEU A 41 7.28 -1.62 -9.87
C LEU A 41 6.50 -2.24 -11.03
N ASN A 42 6.18 -1.45 -12.06
CA ASN A 42 5.43 -1.94 -13.21
C ASN A 42 6.22 -2.98 -14.02
N LYS A 43 7.55 -2.83 -14.13
CA LYS A 43 8.43 -3.77 -14.86
C LYS A 43 8.65 -5.08 -14.09
N TYR A 44 8.75 -5.02 -12.76
CA TYR A 44 9.19 -6.14 -11.92
C TYR A 44 8.12 -6.56 -10.89
N GLN A 45 6.84 -6.55 -11.25
CA GLN A 45 5.72 -6.81 -10.31
C GLN A 45 5.80 -8.16 -9.60
N LYS A 46 6.38 -9.17 -10.26
CA LYS A 46 6.57 -10.54 -9.72
C LYS A 46 7.86 -10.69 -8.90
N GLU A 47 8.73 -9.68 -8.89
CA GLU A 47 10.01 -9.72 -8.18
C GLU A 47 9.85 -9.17 -6.79
N GLN A 48 9.33 -10.01 -5.91
CA GLN A 48 8.90 -9.64 -4.58
C GLN A 48 9.97 -8.94 -3.73
N ASP A 49 11.23 -9.39 -3.78
CA ASP A 49 12.33 -8.74 -3.05
C ASP A 49 12.61 -7.31 -3.53
N LEU A 50 12.37 -7.01 -4.80
CA LEU A 50 12.48 -5.64 -5.32
C LEU A 50 11.22 -4.83 -4.97
N VAL A 51 10.02 -5.42 -5.15
CA VAL A 51 8.74 -4.77 -4.86
C VAL A 51 8.66 -4.34 -3.40
N ILE A 52 8.94 -5.24 -2.45
CA ILE A 52 8.87 -4.95 -1.01
C ILE A 52 9.75 -3.76 -0.63
N ARG A 53 10.95 -3.66 -1.23
CA ARG A 53 11.91 -2.57 -1.00
C ARG A 53 11.44 -1.25 -1.58
N ILE A 54 10.94 -1.26 -2.81
CA ILE A 54 10.42 -0.03 -3.43
C ILE A 54 9.19 0.48 -2.66
N VAL A 55 8.27 -0.39 -2.29
CA VAL A 55 7.10 0.00 -1.50
C VAL A 55 7.51 0.50 -0.11
N PHE A 56 8.53 -0.10 0.51
CA PHE A 56 9.10 0.40 1.76
C PHE A 56 9.66 1.83 1.60
N ILE A 57 10.43 2.09 0.55
CA ILE A 57 10.95 3.42 0.20
C ILE A 57 9.79 4.41 0.07
N LEU A 58 8.79 4.11 -0.76
CA LEU A 58 7.61 4.98 -0.96
C LEU A 58 6.85 5.23 0.35
N GLY A 59 6.75 4.22 1.22
CA GLY A 59 6.14 4.35 2.54
C GLY A 59 6.89 5.33 3.44
N ASN A 60 8.23 5.29 3.40
CA ASN A 60 9.05 6.23 4.16
C ASN A 60 8.94 7.66 3.61
N LEU A 61 8.99 7.83 2.28
CA LEU A 61 8.88 9.14 1.63
C LEU A 61 7.53 9.82 1.94
N THR A 62 6.45 9.04 2.01
CA THR A 62 5.08 9.55 2.25
C THR A 62 4.74 9.70 3.74
N ALA A 63 5.55 9.21 4.67
CA ALA A 63 5.20 9.13 6.09
C ALA A 63 4.97 10.50 6.76
N LYS A 64 5.85 11.48 6.54
CA LYS A 64 5.85 12.76 7.28
C LYS A 64 5.92 14.01 6.39
N ASN A 65 5.79 13.84 5.06
CA ASN A 65 5.96 14.94 4.11
C ASN A 65 4.72 15.06 3.21
N ASN A 66 3.94 16.13 3.41
CA ASN A 66 2.73 16.39 2.62
C ASN A 66 3.04 16.62 1.14
N GLN A 67 4.14 17.33 0.84
CA GLN A 67 4.57 17.54 -0.55
C GLN A 67 4.94 16.20 -1.21
N ALA A 68 5.59 15.29 -0.49
CA ALA A 68 5.89 13.95 -1.01
C ALA A 68 4.60 13.14 -1.29
N ARG A 69 3.61 13.20 -0.40
CA ARG A 69 2.29 12.57 -0.63
C ARG A 69 1.63 13.13 -1.90
N GLU A 70 1.67 14.45 -2.07
CA GLU A 70 1.11 15.14 -3.23
C GLU A 70 1.85 14.79 -4.54
N LEU A 71 3.18 14.88 -4.55
CA LEU A 71 4.00 14.55 -5.72
C LEU A 71 3.82 13.10 -6.15
N PHE A 72 3.86 12.15 -5.20
CA PHE A 72 3.61 10.74 -5.49
C PHE A 72 2.22 10.53 -6.10
N SER A 73 1.18 11.13 -5.51
CA SER A 73 -0.20 10.92 -5.98
C SER A 73 -0.52 11.62 -7.31
N ARG A 74 0.27 12.64 -7.69
CA ARG A 74 0.18 13.29 -9.01
C ARG A 74 0.90 12.53 -10.10
N GLU A 75 1.86 11.68 -9.75
CA GLU A 75 2.59 10.87 -10.72
C GLU A 75 1.64 9.91 -11.45
N ARG A 76 1.79 9.81 -12.78
CA ARG A 76 0.78 9.17 -13.62
C ARG A 76 0.69 7.69 -13.28
N GLY A 77 -0.51 7.23 -12.94
CA GLY A 77 -0.78 5.83 -12.63
C GLY A 77 -0.27 5.37 -11.27
N SER A 78 0.19 6.27 -10.40
CA SER A 78 0.76 5.89 -9.09
C SER A 78 -0.22 5.08 -8.23
N ILE A 79 -1.44 5.58 -8.06
CA ILE A 79 -2.49 4.89 -7.30
C ILE A 79 -2.88 3.58 -7.99
N GLU A 80 -2.99 3.57 -9.32
CA GLU A 80 -3.36 2.38 -10.09
C GLU A 80 -2.31 1.26 -9.99
N THR A 81 -1.02 1.61 -10.03
CA THR A 81 0.08 0.67 -9.79
C THR A 81 0.01 0.09 -8.38
N LEU A 82 -0.25 0.90 -7.34
CA LEU A 82 -0.40 0.40 -5.98
C LEU A 82 -1.58 -0.56 -5.85
N LEU A 83 -2.74 -0.23 -6.44
CA LEU A 83 -3.94 -1.07 -6.36
C LEU A 83 -3.78 -2.38 -7.13
N THR A 84 -3.11 -2.36 -8.27
CA THR A 84 -2.81 -3.56 -9.06
C THR A 84 -1.88 -4.49 -8.29
N LEU A 85 -0.80 -3.96 -7.70
CA LEU A 85 0.07 -4.75 -6.83
C LEU A 85 -0.70 -5.31 -5.63
N PHE A 86 -1.45 -4.46 -4.93
CA PHE A 86 -2.23 -4.87 -3.76
C PHE A 86 -3.16 -6.04 -4.09
N GLN A 87 -3.92 -5.92 -5.18
CA GLN A 87 -4.82 -6.98 -5.63
C GLN A 87 -4.08 -8.28 -5.97
N ASN A 88 -2.93 -8.20 -6.65
CA ASN A 88 -2.13 -9.39 -6.99
C ASN A 88 -1.62 -10.11 -5.73
N TYR A 89 -1.02 -9.38 -4.79
CA TYR A 89 -0.52 -9.96 -3.54
C TYR A 89 -1.65 -10.47 -2.64
N GLN A 90 -2.81 -9.82 -2.65
CA GLN A 90 -3.99 -10.30 -1.94
C GLN A 90 -4.52 -11.59 -2.57
N LEU A 91 -4.58 -11.71 -3.90
CA LEU A 91 -4.95 -12.97 -4.55
C LEU A 91 -3.95 -14.10 -4.24
N ASP A 92 -2.65 -13.80 -4.26
CA ASP A 92 -1.60 -14.77 -3.95
C ASP A 92 -1.66 -15.27 -2.50
N GLN A 93 -2.11 -14.42 -1.56
CA GLN A 93 -2.36 -14.85 -0.17
C GLN A 93 -3.51 -15.85 -0.05
N HIS A 94 -4.56 -15.71 -0.87
CA HIS A 94 -5.77 -16.55 -0.78
C HIS A 94 -5.73 -17.77 -1.70
N SER A 95 -4.72 -17.88 -2.57
CA SER A 95 -4.59 -18.99 -3.51
C SER A 95 -4.27 -20.28 -2.74
N PRO A 96 -5.14 -21.31 -2.80
CA PRO A 96 -4.85 -22.59 -2.18
C PRO A 96 -3.70 -23.25 -2.94
N ARG A 97 -2.51 -23.33 -2.33
CA ARG A 97 -1.41 -24.08 -2.92
C ARG A 97 -1.81 -25.56 -2.97
N LEU A 98 -1.67 -26.16 -4.15
CA LEU A 98 -1.95 -27.58 -4.46
C LEU A 98 -0.96 -28.55 -3.77
N GLY A 99 -0.77 -28.42 -2.47
CA GLY A 99 0.10 -29.31 -1.70
C GLY A 99 0.27 -28.82 -0.28
N PHE A 100 -0.24 -29.62 0.65
CA PHE A 100 -0.14 -29.49 2.12
C PHE A 100 -1.18 -28.56 2.78
N PRO A 101 -2.20 -29.14 3.45
CA PRO A 101 -3.02 -28.42 4.42
C PRO A 101 -2.12 -27.84 5.52
N GLY A 102 -2.11 -26.51 5.68
CA GLY A 102 -1.30 -25.81 6.68
C GLY A 102 -0.12 -25.00 6.13
N ALA A 103 0.11 -24.97 4.82
CA ALA A 103 1.06 -24.04 4.22
C ALA A 103 0.52 -22.60 4.35
N ARG A 104 1.05 -21.83 5.30
CA ARG A 104 0.79 -20.39 5.41
C ARG A 104 1.10 -19.73 4.06
N PRO A 105 0.37 -18.66 3.67
CA PRO A 105 0.84 -17.80 2.59
C PRO A 105 2.30 -17.39 2.89
N PRO A 106 3.14 -17.14 1.87
CA PRO A 106 4.50 -16.71 2.13
C PRO A 106 4.42 -15.50 3.07
N ALA A 107 5.03 -15.58 4.26
CA ALA A 107 5.08 -14.45 5.21
C ALA A 107 5.52 -13.16 4.50
N GLU A 108 6.31 -13.33 3.44
CA GLU A 108 6.81 -12.31 2.55
C GLU A 108 5.70 -11.56 1.77
N ALA A 109 4.57 -12.19 1.41
CA ALA A 109 3.48 -11.57 0.64
C ALA A 109 2.62 -10.66 1.53
N GLU A 110 2.35 -11.11 2.76
CA GLU A 110 1.80 -10.27 3.82
C GLU A 110 2.68 -9.05 4.06
N ASP A 111 3.98 -9.25 4.10
CA ASP A 111 4.98 -8.21 4.26
C ASP A 111 4.89 -7.11 3.18
N VAL A 112 4.55 -7.48 1.94
CA VAL A 112 4.28 -6.52 0.86
C VAL A 112 2.96 -5.78 1.10
N LEU A 113 1.89 -6.50 1.44
CA LEU A 113 0.59 -5.88 1.72
C LEU A 113 0.64 -4.91 2.90
N VAL A 114 1.37 -5.24 3.96
CA VAL A 114 1.65 -4.35 5.10
C VAL A 114 2.23 -3.04 4.60
N LYS A 115 3.25 -3.10 3.73
CA LYS A 115 3.95 -1.92 3.23
C LYS A 115 3.11 -1.14 2.23
N LEU A 116 2.33 -1.81 1.36
CA LEU A 116 1.40 -1.16 0.44
C LEU A 116 0.30 -0.42 1.21
N THR A 117 -0.29 -1.08 2.21
CA THR A 117 -1.28 -0.50 3.11
C THR A 117 -0.72 0.73 3.83
N ARG A 118 0.52 0.65 4.31
CA ARG A 118 1.22 1.80 4.92
C ARG A 118 1.34 2.99 3.97
N VAL A 119 1.68 2.76 2.69
CA VAL A 119 1.71 3.83 1.68
C VAL A 119 0.32 4.45 1.53
N LEU A 120 -0.71 3.63 1.34
CA LEU A 120 -2.11 4.07 1.21
C LEU A 120 -2.57 4.88 2.43
N ALA A 121 -2.29 4.39 3.64
CA ALA A 121 -2.60 5.07 4.90
C ALA A 121 -1.93 6.44 4.98
N ASN A 122 -0.65 6.52 4.60
CA ASN A 122 0.12 7.77 4.63
C ASN A 122 -0.44 8.81 3.66
N ILE A 123 -0.74 8.44 2.41
CA ILE A 123 -1.30 9.37 1.42
C ILE A 123 -2.74 9.77 1.75
N ALA A 124 -3.51 8.90 2.41
CA ALA A 124 -4.88 9.18 2.84
C ALA A 124 -4.97 10.34 3.83
N ILE A 125 -3.91 10.65 4.59
CA ILE A 125 -3.90 11.78 5.53
C ILE A 125 -3.89 13.15 4.80
N HIS A 126 -3.53 13.18 3.51
CA HIS A 126 -3.40 14.45 2.79
C HIS A 126 -4.78 15.04 2.43
N PRO A 127 -5.07 16.31 2.78
CA PRO A 127 -6.43 16.88 2.69
C PRO A 127 -7.00 16.95 1.27
N ARG A 128 -6.16 16.96 0.23
CA ARG A 128 -6.60 16.95 -1.17
C ARG A 128 -6.65 15.55 -1.79
N ILE A 129 -5.89 14.59 -1.26
CA ILE A 129 -5.76 13.25 -1.85
C ILE A 129 -6.68 12.26 -1.13
N GLY A 130 -6.75 12.37 0.20
CA GLY A 130 -7.61 11.57 1.06
C GLY A 130 -9.07 11.51 0.58
N PRO A 131 -9.74 12.63 0.27
CA PRO A 131 -11.10 12.59 -0.29
C PRO A 131 -11.21 11.82 -1.61
N VAL A 132 -10.20 11.93 -2.49
CA VAL A 132 -10.16 11.21 -3.77
C VAL A 132 -10.02 9.72 -3.55
N LEU A 133 -9.18 9.30 -2.59
CA LEU A 133 -9.03 7.89 -2.21
C LEU A 133 -10.29 7.35 -1.51
N ALA A 134 -10.93 8.15 -0.65
CA ALA A 134 -12.14 7.75 0.07
C ALA A 134 -13.34 7.56 -0.87
N ALA A 135 -13.36 8.29 -1.99
CA ALA A 135 -14.35 8.13 -3.04
C ALA A 135 -14.00 7.03 -4.07
N ASN A 136 -12.86 6.35 -3.95
CA ASN A 136 -12.43 5.30 -4.88
C ASN A 136 -12.88 3.91 -4.39
N PRO A 137 -13.84 3.25 -5.09
CA PRO A 137 -14.34 1.93 -4.69
C PRO A 137 -13.29 0.85 -4.59
N ARG A 138 -12.26 0.90 -5.44
CA ARG A 138 -11.22 -0.13 -5.45
C ARG A 138 -10.29 -0.01 -4.25
N VAL A 139 -9.94 1.22 -3.85
CA VAL A 139 -9.17 1.47 -2.61
C VAL A 139 -9.94 0.94 -1.41
N VAL A 140 -11.20 1.36 -1.26
CA VAL A 140 -12.05 0.97 -0.12
C VAL A 140 -12.31 -0.54 -0.12
N GLY A 141 -12.61 -1.12 -1.29
CA GLY A 141 -12.88 -2.53 -1.46
C GLY A 141 -11.71 -3.41 -1.02
N LEU A 142 -10.50 -3.13 -1.52
CA LEU A 142 -9.31 -3.91 -1.17
C LEU A 142 -9.02 -3.88 0.34
N LEU A 143 -9.08 -2.69 0.96
CA LEU A 143 -8.86 -2.54 2.41
C LEU A 143 -9.92 -3.28 3.24
N LEU A 144 -11.19 -3.22 2.84
CA LEU A 144 -12.25 -3.95 3.53
C LEU A 144 -12.09 -5.46 3.37
N THR A 145 -11.78 -5.95 2.17
CA THR A 145 -11.49 -7.37 1.95
C THR A 145 -10.31 -7.82 2.79
N THR A 146 -9.27 -6.99 2.97
CA THR A 146 -8.15 -7.30 3.88
C THR A 146 -8.62 -7.46 5.33
N LEU A 147 -9.50 -6.61 5.83
CA LEU A 147 -10.06 -6.78 7.19
C LEU A 147 -10.98 -7.98 7.32
N GLU A 148 -11.77 -8.29 6.28
CA GLU A 148 -12.72 -9.40 6.28
C GLU A 148 -12.02 -10.76 6.22
N SER A 149 -10.83 -10.83 5.61
CA SER A 149 -10.13 -12.09 5.35
C SER A 149 -8.92 -12.36 6.26
N ASN A 150 -8.53 -11.42 7.12
CA ASN A 150 -7.40 -11.57 8.04
C ASN A 150 -7.82 -11.39 9.49
N SER A 151 -7.36 -12.29 10.36
CA SER A 151 -7.58 -12.19 11.81
C SER A 151 -6.46 -11.37 12.47
N LEU A 152 -6.78 -10.65 13.55
CA LEU A 152 -5.78 -9.95 14.38
C LEU A 152 -4.74 -10.89 14.99
N GLY A 153 -5.09 -12.16 15.21
CA GLY A 153 -4.19 -13.15 15.81
C GLY A 153 -3.10 -13.64 14.87
N ASP A 154 -3.33 -13.58 13.56
CA ASP A 154 -2.42 -14.11 12.54
C ASP A 154 -1.65 -13.01 11.79
N CYS A 155 -2.29 -11.86 11.52
CA CYS A 155 -1.75 -10.79 10.67
C CYS A 155 -1.88 -9.41 11.35
N GLU A 156 -1.45 -9.29 12.60
CA GLU A 156 -1.66 -8.11 13.46
C GLU A 156 -1.23 -6.80 12.78
N GLU A 157 -0.01 -6.71 12.25
CA GLU A 157 0.50 -5.49 11.64
C GLU A 157 -0.31 -5.07 10.40
N LEU A 158 -0.73 -6.04 9.58
CA LEU A 158 -1.55 -5.80 8.40
C LEU A 158 -2.92 -5.24 8.82
N VAL A 159 -3.57 -5.85 9.81
CA VAL A 159 -4.88 -5.41 10.29
C VAL A 159 -4.80 -4.01 10.94
N ILE A 160 -3.77 -3.74 11.73
CA ILE A 160 -3.55 -2.41 12.34
C ILE A 160 -3.37 -1.34 11.26
N ASN A 161 -2.49 -1.58 10.28
CA ASN A 161 -2.24 -0.63 9.20
C ASN A 161 -3.49 -0.42 8.32
N THR A 162 -4.26 -1.49 8.09
CA THR A 162 -5.50 -1.44 7.30
C THR A 162 -6.57 -0.64 8.02
N THR A 163 -6.71 -0.85 9.33
CA THR A 163 -7.62 -0.08 10.19
C THR A 163 -7.23 1.40 10.21
N ALA A 164 -5.95 1.72 10.30
CA ALA A 164 -5.45 3.09 10.23
C ALA A 164 -5.77 3.74 8.87
N ALA A 165 -5.60 3.02 7.76
CA ALA A 165 -5.96 3.50 6.43
C ALA A 165 -7.46 3.79 6.32
N ILE A 166 -8.33 2.86 6.75
CA ILE A 166 -9.79 3.03 6.74
C ILE A 166 -10.22 4.19 7.65
N ASN A 167 -9.60 4.34 8.82
CA ASN A 167 -9.87 5.46 9.71
C ASN A 167 -9.53 6.80 9.06
N ASN A 168 -8.37 6.89 8.42
CA ASN A 168 -7.95 8.09 7.67
C ASN A 168 -8.93 8.40 6.53
N LEU A 169 -9.42 7.40 5.81
CA LEU A 169 -10.39 7.59 4.72
C LEU A 169 -11.79 7.97 5.25
N SER A 170 -12.20 7.37 6.37
CA SER A 170 -13.51 7.60 6.99
C SER A 170 -13.67 9.03 7.54
N PHE A 171 -12.56 9.72 7.82
CA PHE A 171 -12.57 11.12 8.21
C PHE A 171 -13.20 12.02 7.12
N TYR A 172 -12.99 11.69 5.84
CA TYR A 172 -13.51 12.49 4.74
C TYR A 172 -14.98 12.13 4.50
N GLN A 173 -15.88 12.96 5.02
CA GLN A 173 -17.32 12.89 4.77
C GLN A 173 -17.65 13.39 3.35
N VAL A 174 -17.12 12.70 2.34
CA VAL A 174 -17.42 12.99 0.93
C VAL A 174 -18.84 12.50 0.64
N LYS A 175 -19.66 13.28 -0.09
CA LYS A 175 -21.06 12.97 -0.47
C LYS A 175 -21.25 11.65 -1.26
N ASN A 176 -20.21 10.85 -1.48
CA ASN A 176 -20.22 9.52 -2.11
C ASN A 176 -19.20 8.58 -1.44
N SER A 177 -18.88 8.79 -0.17
CA SER A 177 -17.95 7.90 0.54
C SER A 177 -18.60 6.52 0.68
N ILE A 178 -18.01 5.53 0.03
CA ILE A 178 -18.50 4.14 0.00
C ILE A 178 -18.50 3.55 1.42
N LEU A 179 -17.62 4.05 2.28
CA LEU A 179 -17.56 3.71 3.68
C LEU A 179 -18.84 4.14 4.43
N GLN A 180 -19.48 5.26 4.05
CA GLN A 180 -20.77 5.65 4.66
C GLN A 180 -21.90 4.68 4.26
N HIS A 181 -21.95 4.27 2.99
CA HIS A 181 -22.92 3.27 2.53
C HIS A 181 -22.76 1.92 3.24
N LYS A 182 -21.52 1.44 3.44
CA LYS A 182 -21.29 0.19 4.19
C LYS A 182 -21.45 0.33 5.72
N LYS A 183 -21.18 1.51 6.30
CA LYS A 183 -21.43 1.77 7.73
C LYS A 183 -22.92 1.71 8.09
N LEU A 184 -23.79 1.98 7.12
CA LEU A 184 -25.25 1.76 7.22
C LEU A 184 -25.60 0.26 7.16
N ALA A 185 -24.92 -0.53 6.33
CA ALA A 185 -25.15 -1.98 6.21
C ALA A 185 -24.69 -2.78 7.44
N LEU A 186 -23.63 -2.33 8.13
CA LEU A 186 -23.15 -2.95 9.38
C LEU A 186 -24.03 -2.62 10.61
N LYS A 187 -25.01 -1.72 10.47
CA LYS A 187 -25.92 -1.28 11.53
C LYS A 187 -27.34 -1.82 11.40
N ALA A 188 -27.61 -2.75 10.49
CA ALA A 188 -28.87 -3.47 10.45
C ALA A 188 -28.72 -4.82 11.18
N PRO A 189 -29.05 -4.92 12.48
CA PRO A 189 -29.57 -6.18 12.97
C PRO A 189 -30.91 -6.40 12.26
N CYS A 190 -31.02 -7.52 11.56
CA CYS A 190 -32.32 -8.08 11.26
C CYS A 190 -32.98 -8.37 12.62
N GLU A 191 -34.01 -7.60 12.96
CA GLU A 191 -35.14 -8.09 13.76
C GLU A 191 -36.21 -8.64 12.81
#